data_AF-A0A5C4M850-F1
#
_entry.id   AF-A0A5C4M850-F1
#
_cell.length_a   1.000
_cell.length_b   1.000
_cell.length_c   1.000
_cell.angle_alpha   90.00
_cell.angle_beta   90.00
_cell.angle_gamma   90.00
#
_symmetry.space_group_name_H-M   'P 1'
#
loop_
_entity.id
_entity.type
_entity.pdbx_description
1 polymer ?
#
loop_
_entity_poly.entity_id
_entity_poly.type
_entity_poly.pdbx_seq_one_letter_code
_entity_poly.pdbx_strand_id
1 'polypeptide(L)'
;MRVSVICPGVIETPILDKGNPPDLPPLASGMLAGGSRELVTRVGRPYPADRFALDVLRAVERNRAVIIAPSSARLQWLMQRLMPGVVEKITRRTATWARANLARPE
;
A
#
# COMPACT_ATOMS: atom_id res chain seq x y z
N MET A 1 -16.53 -23.90 9.16
CA MET A 1 -16.06 -22.52 9.36
C MET A 1 -15.53 -21.97 8.05
N ARG A 2 -15.76 -20.69 7.72
CA ARG A 2 -15.26 -20.03 6.50
C ARG A 2 -14.20 -19.00 6.90
N VAL A 3 -13.11 -18.91 6.13
CA VAL A 3 -11.98 -18.01 6.41
C VAL A 3 -11.57 -17.33 5.10
N SER A 4 -11.31 -16.03 5.17
CA SER A 4 -10.82 -15.22 4.05
C SER A 4 -9.60 -14.41 4.49
N VAL A 5 -8.60 -14.29 3.62
CA VAL A 5 -7.46 -13.38 3.80
C VAL A 5 -7.61 -12.18 2.88
N ILE A 6 -7.20 -11.01 3.35
CA ILE A 6 -7.32 -9.75 2.62
C ILE A 6 -5.91 -9.20 2.36
N CYS A 7 -5.60 -8.95 1.09
CA CYS A 7 -4.42 -8.22 0.67
C CYS A 7 -4.87 -6.86 0.12
N PRO A 8 -4.79 -5.79 0.93
CA PRO A 8 -5.22 -4.46 0.52
C PRO A 8 -4.15 -3.78 -0.35
N GLY A 9 -4.61 -3.03 -1.36
CA GLY A 9 -3.83 -1.95 -1.95
C GLY A 9 -3.79 -0.72 -1.03
N VAL A 10 -3.41 0.44 -1.57
CA VAL A 10 -3.38 1.67 -0.76
C VAL A 10 -4.77 2.27 -0.59
N ILE A 11 -5.19 2.46 0.65
CA ILE A 11 -6.54 2.91 1.03
C ILE A 11 -6.47 4.28 1.69
N GLU A 12 -7.38 5.16 1.29
CA GLU A 12 -7.55 6.51 1.82
C GLU A 12 -8.02 6.43 3.28
N THR A 13 -7.09 6.58 4.21
CA THR A 13 -7.36 6.49 5.65
C THR A 13 -6.53 7.52 6.41
N PRO A 14 -6.99 7.99 7.58
CA PRO A 14 -6.24 8.95 8.40
C PRO A 14 -4.87 8.44 8.88
N ILE A 15 -4.58 7.13 8.75
CA ILE A 15 -3.24 6.60 9.07
C ILE A 15 -2.18 7.13 8.10
N LEU A 16 -2.57 7.53 6.89
CA LEU A 16 -1.64 8.05 5.89
C LEU A 16 -1.08 9.42 6.29
N ASP A 17 -1.81 10.16 7.12
CA ASP A 17 -1.41 11.47 7.63
C ASP A 17 -0.56 11.38 8.90
N LYS A 18 -0.50 10.19 9.50
CA LYS A 18 0.20 9.99 10.76
C LYS A 18 1.63 9.57 10.50
N GLY A 19 2.55 10.34 11.07
CA GLY A 19 3.95 9.98 11.11
C GLY A 19 4.28 8.91 12.13
N ASN A 20 5.57 8.59 12.27
CA ASN A 20 6.04 7.69 13.31
C ASN A 20 5.65 8.22 14.71
N PRO A 21 5.07 7.39 15.58
CA PRO A 21 4.79 7.77 16.96
C PRO A 21 6.05 8.29 17.69
N PRO A 22 5.93 9.32 18.56
CA PRO A 22 7.07 9.95 19.23
C PRO A 22 7.75 9.03 20.27
N ASP A 23 7.05 8.01 20.74
CA ASP A 23 7.52 6.99 21.67
C ASP A 23 8.30 5.85 20.99
N LEU A 24 8.40 5.86 19.66
CA LEU A 24 9.15 4.87 18.88
C LEU A 24 10.41 5.48 18.27
N PRO A 25 11.51 4.69 18.14
CA PRO A 25 12.70 5.13 17.44
C PRO A 25 12.35 5.67 16.04
N PRO A 26 12.95 6.79 15.60
CA PRO A 26 12.75 7.30 14.26
C PRO A 26 13.01 6.21 13.23
N LEU A 27 12.09 6.07 12.27
CA LEU A 27 12.28 5.17 11.16
C LEU A 27 13.52 5.63 10.38
N ALA A 28 14.48 4.72 10.18
CA ALA A 28 15.78 4.99 9.55
C ALA A 28 15.68 5.67 8.17
N SER A 29 14.51 5.64 7.54
CA SER A 29 14.27 6.23 6.24
C SER A 29 13.75 7.67 6.26
N GLY A 30 13.36 8.24 7.42
CA GLY A 30 12.66 9.54 7.52
C GLY A 30 11.31 9.58 6.77
N MET A 31 11.00 8.51 6.03
CA MET A 31 10.02 8.42 4.96
C MET A 31 8.57 8.52 5.44
N LEU A 32 8.38 8.35 6.75
CA LEU A 32 7.10 8.41 7.44
C LEU A 32 7.16 9.41 8.61
N ALA A 33 8.11 10.34 8.66
CA ALA A 33 8.18 11.30 9.76
C ALA A 33 6.96 12.25 9.78
N GLY A 34 6.51 12.70 8.60
CA GLY A 34 5.30 13.52 8.40
C GLY A 34 4.07 12.76 7.87
N GLY A 35 4.10 11.42 7.88
CA GLY A 35 3.08 10.57 7.28
C GLY A 35 3.46 9.97 5.92
N SER A 36 2.65 9.04 5.43
CA SER A 36 2.85 8.34 4.14
C SER A 36 2.05 8.95 2.98
N ARG A 37 1.15 9.91 3.23
CA ARG A 37 0.23 10.44 2.20
C ARG A 37 0.95 10.96 0.97
N GLU A 38 2.00 11.77 1.13
CA GLU A 38 2.74 12.33 0.00
C GLU A 38 3.41 11.26 -0.86
N LEU A 39 4.01 10.25 -0.23
CA LEU A 39 4.64 9.14 -0.94
C LEU A 39 3.60 8.35 -1.73
N VAL A 40 2.48 8.05 -1.07
CA VAL A 40 1.38 7.28 -1.65
C VAL A 40 0.77 8.01 -2.85
N THR A 41 0.49 9.30 -2.74
CA THR A 41 -0.14 10.07 -3.84
C THR A 41 0.76 10.20 -5.06
N ARG A 42 2.08 10.14 -4.89
CA ARG A 42 3.04 10.09 -6.02
C ARG A 42 3.02 8.76 -6.78
N VAL A 43 2.67 7.65 -6.13
CA VAL A 43 2.58 6.33 -6.78
C VAL A 43 1.18 5.99 -7.29
N GLY A 44 0.15 6.69 -6.81
CA GLY A 44 -1.21 6.55 -7.30
C GLY A 44 -2.23 7.20 -6.38
N ARG A 45 -3.50 7.16 -6.77
CA ARG A 45 -4.59 7.68 -5.93
C ARG A 45 -5.00 6.61 -4.92
N PRO A 46 -4.99 6.90 -3.60
CA PRO A 46 -5.58 6.02 -2.61
C PRO A 46 -7.03 5.70 -2.95
N TYR A 47 -7.43 4.46 -2.69
CA TYR A 47 -8.81 4.05 -2.91
C TYR A 47 -9.69 4.41 -1.71
N PRO A 48 -10.91 4.95 -1.89
CA PRO A 48 -11.77 5.35 -0.77
C PRO A 48 -12.06 4.19 0.20
N ALA A 49 -11.91 4.42 1.51
CA ALA A 49 -12.11 3.40 2.54
C ALA A 49 -13.52 2.78 2.53
N ASP A 50 -14.57 3.59 2.32
CA ASP A 50 -15.95 3.11 2.30
C ASP A 50 -16.18 2.12 1.15
N ARG A 51 -15.63 2.44 -0.03
CA ARG A 51 -15.70 1.55 -1.20
C ARG A 51 -14.89 0.29 -0.97
N PHE A 52 -13.72 0.40 -0.35
CA PHE A 52 -12.89 -0.74 0.01
C PHE A 52 -13.64 -1.71 0.93
N ALA A 53 -14.27 -1.19 1.99
CA ALA A 53 -15.06 -1.99 2.93
C ALA A 53 -16.18 -2.76 2.21
N LEU A 54 -16.94 -2.07 1.34
CA LEU A 54 -17.99 -2.70 0.54
C LEU A 54 -17.46 -3.78 -0.42
N ASP A 55 -16.30 -3.56 -1.03
CA ASP A 55 -15.66 -4.55 -1.93
C ASP A 55 -15.24 -5.81 -1.18
N VAL A 56 -14.65 -5.63 0.01
CA VAL A 56 -14.23 -6.72 0.88
C VAL A 56 -15.44 -7.50 1.39
N LEU A 57 -16.46 -6.84 1.93
CA LEU A 57 -17.66 -7.48 2.45
C LEU A 57 -18.36 -8.31 1.36
N ARG A 58 -18.51 -7.74 0.16
CA ARG A 58 -19.06 -8.48 -1.01
C ARG A 58 -18.23 -9.70 -1.40
N ALA A 59 -16.92 -9.70 -1.17
CA ALA A 59 -16.06 -10.84 -1.46
C ALA A 59 -16.13 -11.92 -0.35
N VAL A 60 -16.27 -11.49 0.91
CA VAL A 60 -16.51 -12.37 2.06
C VAL A 60 -17.86 -13.08 1.92
N GLU A 61 -18.93 -12.37 1.57
CA GLU A 61 -20.26 -12.95 1.30
C GLU A 61 -20.20 -14.02 0.20
N ARG A 62 -19.37 -13.79 -0.82
CA ARG A 62 -19.11 -14.74 -1.91
C ARG A 62 -18.13 -15.87 -1.53
N ASN A 63 -17.75 -15.98 -0.25
CA ASN A 63 -16.84 -16.99 0.29
C ASN A 63 -15.51 -17.07 -0.48
N ARG A 64 -14.95 -15.92 -0.87
CA ARG A 64 -13.64 -15.89 -1.54
C ARG A 64 -12.54 -16.10 -0.49
N ALA A 65 -11.72 -17.12 -0.67
CA ALA A 65 -10.63 -17.43 0.26
C ALA A 65 -9.53 -16.36 0.27
N VAL A 66 -9.21 -15.79 -0.90
CA VAL A 66 -8.21 -14.72 -1.04
C VAL A 66 -8.86 -13.51 -1.70
N ILE A 67 -8.84 -12.37 -1.01
CA ILE A 67 -9.45 -11.12 -1.43
C ILE A 67 -8.33 -10.12 -1.69
N ILE A 68 -8.16 -9.74 -2.96
CA ILE A 68 -7.20 -8.69 -3.37
C ILE A 68 -8.03 -7.50 -3.85
N ALA A 69 -8.01 -6.42 -3.08
CA ALA A 69 -8.83 -5.23 -3.30
C ALA A 69 -8.01 -3.95 -3.07
N PRO A 70 -8.24 -2.88 -3.83
CA PRO A 70 -9.15 -2.74 -4.98
C PRO A 70 -8.70 -3.52 -6.23
N SER A 71 -9.49 -3.48 -7.30
CA SER A 71 -9.19 -4.15 -8.57
C SER A 71 -7.82 -3.77 -9.16
N SER A 72 -7.35 -2.53 -8.93
CA SER A 72 -5.99 -2.10 -9.31
C SER A 72 -4.90 -2.87 -8.57
N ALA A 73 -5.09 -3.16 -7.28
CA ALA A 73 -4.16 -4.00 -6.52
C ALA A 73 -4.14 -5.45 -7.05
N ARG A 74 -5.30 -5.95 -7.53
CA ARG A 74 -5.38 -7.25 -8.19
C ARG A 74 -4.61 -7.28 -9.52
N LEU A 75 -4.65 -6.19 -10.29
CA LEU A 75 -3.86 -6.06 -11.50
C LEU A 75 -2.36 -6.03 -11.19
N GLN A 76 -1.94 -5.28 -10.18
CA GLN A 76 -0.54 -5.26 -9.73
C GLN A 76 -0.07 -6.64 -9.26
N TRP A 77 -0.90 -7.36 -8.50
CA TRP A 77 -0.63 -8.73 -8.10
C TRP A 77 -0.45 -9.66 -9.31
N LEU A 78 -1.32 -9.54 -10.32
CA LEU A 78 -1.21 -10.32 -11.54
C LEU A 78 0.06 -9.98 -12.32
N MET A 79 0.42 -8.70 -12.42
CA MET A 79 1.68 -8.26 -13.06
C MET A 79 2.90 -8.83 -12.34
N GLN A 80 2.91 -8.84 -11.01
CA GLN A 80 3.98 -9.47 -10.23
C GLN A 80 4.05 -10.98 -10.50
N ARG A 81 2.91 -11.63 -10.69
CA ARG A 81 2.84 -13.08 -10.96
C ARG A 81 3.31 -13.44 -12.36
N LEU A 82 3.00 -12.60 -13.36
CA LEU A 82 3.33 -12.85 -14.77
C LEU A 82 4.73 -12.35 -15.15
N MET A 83 5.18 -11.23 -14.57
CA MET A 83 6.39 -10.51 -14.97
C MET A 83 7.26 -10.12 -13.75
N PRO A 84 7.68 -11.09 -12.92
CA PRO A 84 8.35 -10.81 -11.65
C PRO A 84 9.63 -9.97 -11.83
N GLY A 85 10.45 -10.25 -12.84
CA GLY A 85 11.71 -9.53 -13.07
C GLY A 85 11.52 -8.07 -13.51
N VAL A 86 10.42 -7.73 -14.19
CA VAL A 86 10.12 -6.34 -14.57
C VAL A 86 9.63 -5.58 -13.34
N VAL A 87 8.73 -6.18 -12.57
CA VAL A 87 8.22 -5.59 -11.34
C VAL A 87 9.35 -5.37 -10.33
N GLU A 88 10.27 -6.33 -10.17
CA GLU A 88 11.43 -6.17 -9.29
C GLU A 88 12.32 -5.00 -9.71
N LYS A 89 12.62 -4.85 -11.00
CA LYS A 89 13.41 -3.72 -11.50
C LYS A 89 12.74 -2.37 -11.20
N ILE A 90 11.42 -2.29 -11.41
CA ILE A 90 10.66 -1.08 -11.11
C ILE A 90 10.70 -0.81 -9.60
N THR A 91 10.42 -1.79 -8.76
CA THR A 91 10.45 -1.65 -7.30
C THR A 91 11.81 -1.21 -6.79
N ARG A 92 12.92 -1.77 -7.30
CA ARG A 92 14.28 -1.35 -6.94
C ARG A 92 14.55 0.10 -7.34
N ARG A 93 14.12 0.53 -8.53
CA ARG A 93 14.25 1.93 -8.98
C ARG A 93 13.45 2.88 -8.10
N THR A 94 12.21 2.55 -7.78
CA THR A 94 11.37 3.39 -6.92
C THR A 94 11.94 3.46 -5.49
N ALA A 95 12.43 2.34 -4.94
CA ALA A 95 13.03 2.31 -3.61
C ALA A 95 14.34 3.12 -3.52
N THR A 96 15.19 3.04 -4.53
CA THR A 96 16.42 3.84 -4.61
C THR A 96 16.12 5.33 -4.76
N TRP A 97 15.18 5.70 -5.63
CA TRP A 97 14.69 7.07 -5.75
C TRP A 97 14.11 7.60 -4.43
N ALA A 98 13.28 6.80 -3.74
CA ALA A 98 12.64 7.17 -2.48
C ALA A 98 13.70 7.44 -1.40
N ARG A 99 14.71 6.58 -1.29
CA ARG A 99 15.85 6.81 -0.36
C ARG A 99 16.62 8.09 -0.69
N ALA A 100 16.87 8.37 -1.97
CA ALA A 100 17.64 9.54 -2.38
C ALA A 100 16.89 10.88 -2.20
N ASN A 101 15.56 10.87 -2.33
CA ASN A 101 14.76 12.11 -2.33
C ASN A 101 14.00 12.37 -1.02
N LEU A 102 13.83 11.35 -0.16
CA LEU A 102 13.08 11.45 1.08
C LEU A 102 13.97 11.41 2.33
N ALA A 103 15.27 11.11 2.20
CA ALA A 103 16.25 11.24 3.28
C ALA A 103 16.74 12.69 3.45
N ARG A 104 15.80 13.65 3.55
CA ARG A 104 16.15 15.00 4.02
C ARG A 104 15.95 15.03 5.53
N PRO A 105 17.01 15.19 6.34
CA PRO A 105 16.84 15.60 7.71
C PRO A 105 16.35 17.05 7.69
N GLU A 106 15.22 17.30 8.34
CA GLU A 106 14.89 18.61 8.88
C GLU A 106 15.49 18.75 10.28
#